data_AF-A0A8I6RPQ5-F1
#
_entry.id   AF-A0A8I6RPQ5-F1
#
_cell.length_a   1.000
_cell.length_b   1.000
_cell.length_c   1.000
_cell.angle_alpha   90.00
_cell.angle_beta   90.00
_cell.angle_gamma   90.00
#
_symmetry.space_group_name_H-M   'P 1'
#
loop_
_entity.id
_entity.type
_entity.pdbx_description
1 polymer ?
#
loop_
_entity_poly.entity_id
_entity_poly.type
_entity_poly.pdbx_seq_one_letter_code
_entity_poly.pdbx_strand_id
1 'polypeptide(L)'
;MDGLLSASDMRGLVDLLKYPDADNDSSSDDDLPKSGISKLGPGDIGKKVKIKIKGNSKKGGGDEQEEKGDPLSIWDLSEVPEVPYSDDAVTDPRIKPECDIKFKQMVGSEDVFLQLSAKTPATASCECMTITMNLEGEVKDDVDCHLTKEHLDIRSPRYRLSMPLPHPVDTESCTAEWDADHCKLTLNLTLNREYDYVNF
;
A
#
# COMPACT_ATOMS: atom_id res chain seq x y z
N MET A 1 -28.63 39.27 8.86
CA MET A 1 -29.13 37.88 8.87
C MET A 1 -28.25 37.12 9.84
N ASP A 2 -28.64 37.08 11.12
CA ASP A 2 -27.81 36.51 12.19
C ASP A 2 -28.38 35.15 12.58
N GLY A 3 -27.98 34.11 11.85
CA GLY A 3 -28.29 32.71 12.15
C GLY A 3 -27.23 32.12 13.08
N LEU A 4 -27.28 32.48 14.37
CA LEU A 4 -26.42 31.87 15.38
C LEU A 4 -27.09 30.59 15.89
N LEU A 5 -26.44 29.44 15.65
CA LEU A 5 -26.85 28.14 16.16
C LEU A 5 -26.93 28.19 17.69
N SER A 6 -28.10 27.81 18.23
CA SER A 6 -28.35 27.81 19.67
C SER A 6 -27.75 26.57 20.33
N ALA A 7 -27.38 26.67 21.62
CA ALA A 7 -26.95 25.51 22.40
C ALA A 7 -28.03 24.41 22.45
N SER A 8 -29.30 24.75 22.24
CA SER A 8 -30.40 23.81 22.12
C SER A 8 -30.33 23.00 20.82
N ASP A 9 -29.89 23.61 19.72
CA ASP A 9 -29.78 22.95 18.40
C ASP A 9 -28.66 21.91 18.40
N MET A 10 -27.54 22.23 19.08
CA MET A 10 -26.45 21.27 19.28
C MET A 10 -26.87 20.05 20.10
N ARG A 11 -27.78 20.20 21.07
CA ARG A 11 -28.32 19.06 21.84
C ARG A 11 -29.24 18.19 21.00
N GLY A 12 -30.02 18.77 20.10
CA GLY A 12 -30.86 18.02 19.15
C GLY A 12 -30.04 17.16 18.19
N LEU A 13 -28.90 17.69 17.72
CA LEU A 13 -27.96 16.92 16.90
C LEU A 13 -27.32 15.75 17.64
N VAL A 14 -26.97 15.94 18.92
CA VAL A 14 -26.38 14.87 19.75
C VAL A 14 -27.37 13.71 19.96
N ASP A 15 -28.66 13.99 20.12
CA ASP A 15 -29.67 12.93 20.25
C ASP A 15 -29.95 12.20 18.94
N LEU A 16 -29.80 12.88 17.79
CA LEU A 16 -29.97 12.26 16.47
C LEU A 16 -28.80 11.34 16.10
N LEU A 17 -27.61 11.64 16.61
CA LEU A 17 -26.39 10.88 16.36
C LEU A 17 -26.18 9.70 17.32
N LYS A 18 -27.05 9.56 18.33
CA LYS A 18 -27.08 8.33 19.15
C LYS A 18 -27.76 7.23 18.35
N TYR A 19 -27.00 6.19 18.03
CA TYR A 19 -27.56 4.92 17.58
C TYR A 19 -28.20 4.21 18.78
N PRO A 20 -29.40 3.62 18.65
CA PRO A 20 -29.99 2.85 19.74
C PRO A 20 -29.10 1.65 20.06
N ASP A 21 -28.81 1.51 21.35
CA ASP A 21 -27.90 0.51 21.90
C ASP A 21 -28.24 -0.91 21.43
N ALA A 22 -27.18 -1.64 21.07
CA ALA A 22 -27.16 -3.01 20.61
C ALA A 22 -27.38 -4.01 21.74
N ASP A 23 -28.46 -3.86 22.51
CA ASP A 23 -28.77 -4.72 23.65
C ASP A 23 -30.24 -5.19 23.63
N ASN A 24 -30.68 -5.87 22.56
CA ASN A 24 -31.70 -6.92 22.66
C ASN A 24 -31.89 -7.67 21.32
N ASP A 25 -31.19 -8.78 21.13
CA ASP A 25 -31.74 -9.92 20.39
C ASP A 25 -31.07 -11.21 20.88
N SER A 26 -31.76 -11.83 21.84
CA SER A 26 -31.55 -13.20 22.29
C SER A 26 -32.28 -14.14 21.32
N SER A 27 -31.56 -15.01 20.64
CA SER A 27 -32.12 -16.24 20.09
C SER A 27 -31.15 -17.41 20.22
N SER A 28 -31.51 -18.30 21.14
CA SER A 28 -31.08 -19.68 21.34
C SER A 28 -31.13 -20.52 20.05
N ASP A 29 -30.12 -21.38 19.82
CA ASP A 29 -30.23 -22.85 19.74
C ASP A 29 -28.99 -23.44 19.04
N ASP A 30 -28.09 -24.13 19.77
CA ASP A 30 -27.28 -25.23 19.22
C ASP A 30 -26.59 -26.00 20.36
N ASP A 31 -27.39 -26.83 21.05
CA ASP A 31 -26.93 -27.76 22.07
C ASP A 31 -26.82 -29.16 21.45
N LEU A 32 -25.63 -29.55 20.99
CA LEU A 32 -25.33 -30.91 20.54
C LEU A 32 -24.08 -31.47 21.24
N PRO A 33 -24.15 -32.67 21.87
CA PRO A 33 -23.01 -33.24 22.57
C PRO A 33 -21.98 -33.77 21.57
N LYS A 34 -20.77 -33.19 21.58
CA LYS A 34 -19.64 -33.70 20.79
C LYS A 34 -19.14 -35.01 21.39
N SER A 35 -19.62 -36.11 20.81
CA SER A 35 -19.16 -37.47 21.07
C SER A 35 -17.64 -37.57 20.94
N GLY A 36 -17.01 -38.15 21.97
CA GLY A 36 -15.59 -38.38 22.02
C GLY A 36 -15.15 -39.44 21.02
N ILE A 37 -14.40 -39.02 20.00
CA ILE A 37 -13.49 -39.89 19.24
C ILE A 37 -12.18 -39.11 19.08
N SER A 38 -11.16 -39.61 19.76
CA SER A 38 -9.78 -39.14 19.66
C SER A 38 -9.29 -39.35 18.22
N LYS A 39 -9.19 -38.26 17.46
CA LYS A 39 -8.67 -38.25 16.10
C LYS A 39 -7.15 -38.30 16.13
N LEU A 40 -6.58 -39.46 16.47
CA LEU A 40 -5.16 -39.75 16.27
C LEU A 40 -4.94 -40.03 14.78
N GLY A 41 -4.25 -39.12 14.10
CA GLY A 41 -3.78 -39.32 12.73
C GLY A 41 -2.36 -39.91 12.72
N PRO A 42 -1.90 -40.46 11.58
CA PRO A 42 -0.55 -41.02 11.43
C PRO A 42 0.62 -40.08 11.79
N GLY A 43 0.35 -38.77 11.94
CA GLY A 43 1.32 -37.74 12.33
C GLY A 43 1.51 -37.53 13.83
N ASP A 44 0.86 -38.30 14.72
CA ASP A 44 0.98 -38.12 16.19
C ASP A 44 2.06 -39.02 16.84
N ILE A 45 2.95 -39.62 16.04
CA ILE A 45 4.11 -40.40 16.50
C ILE A 45 5.35 -39.50 16.48
N GLY A 46 5.62 -38.85 17.61
CA GLY A 46 6.84 -38.06 17.80
C GLY A 46 6.70 -37.00 18.90
N LYS A 47 7.81 -36.65 19.57
CA LYS A 47 7.83 -35.57 20.55
C LYS A 47 7.41 -34.27 19.84
N LYS A 48 6.29 -33.68 20.27
CA LYS A 48 5.73 -32.45 19.68
C LYS A 48 6.69 -31.29 19.94
N VAL A 49 7.49 -30.92 18.94
CA VAL A 49 8.28 -29.68 18.97
C VAL A 49 7.31 -28.52 18.74
N LYS A 50 7.11 -27.69 19.75
CA LYS A 50 6.28 -26.48 19.66
C LYS A 50 7.06 -25.43 18.86
N ILE A 51 6.83 -25.35 17.55
CA ILE A 51 7.27 -24.21 16.75
C ILE A 51 6.24 -23.10 16.96
N LYS A 52 6.62 -22.04 17.67
CA LYS A 52 5.82 -20.82 17.78
C LYS A 52 6.05 -19.99 16.53
N ILE A 53 5.09 -19.97 15.60
CA ILE A 53 5.06 -18.97 14.52
C ILE A 53 4.34 -17.74 15.12
N LYS A 54 5.09 -16.69 15.45
CA LYS A 54 4.55 -15.42 15.97
C LYS A 54 4.04 -14.62 14.77
N GLY A 55 2.75 -14.80 14.44
CA GLY A 55 2.01 -13.95 13.52
C GLY A 55 1.80 -12.56 14.12
N ASN A 56 1.81 -11.56 13.25
CA ASN A 56 1.75 -10.13 13.56
C ASN A 56 0.50 -9.77 14.38
N SER A 57 0.67 -9.20 15.58
CA SER A 57 -0.42 -8.58 16.34
C SER A 57 0.16 -7.44 17.17
N LYS A 58 -0.07 -6.21 16.70
CA LYS A 58 0.28 -4.97 17.41
C LYS A 58 -0.60 -4.82 18.67
N LYS A 59 0.06 -4.73 19.82
CA LYS A 59 -0.34 -4.06 21.07
C LYS A 59 1.00 -3.80 21.77
N GLY A 60 1.49 -2.58 21.96
CA GLY A 60 0.81 -1.42 22.52
C GLY A 60 1.12 -1.37 24.01
N GLY A 61 2.04 -0.49 24.42
CA GLY A 61 2.36 -0.19 25.83
C GLY A 61 3.73 -0.72 26.23
N GLY A 62 4.59 0.18 26.73
CA GLY A 62 6.00 -0.05 26.95
C GLY A 62 6.32 -0.94 28.13
N ASP A 63 7.45 -1.65 28.00
CA ASP A 63 8.46 -1.82 29.03
C ASP A 63 9.74 -2.29 28.31
N GLU A 64 10.88 -1.68 28.63
CA GLU A 64 12.17 -2.07 28.09
C GLU A 64 12.55 -3.43 28.71
N GLN A 65 12.19 -4.51 28.03
CA GLN A 65 12.78 -5.83 28.25
C GLN A 65 13.51 -6.22 26.97
N GLU A 66 14.85 -6.27 27.07
CA GLU A 66 15.72 -6.92 26.10
C GLU A 66 15.25 -8.37 25.89
N GLU A 67 14.41 -8.59 24.87
CA GLU A 67 14.21 -9.94 24.33
C GLU A 67 15.57 -10.37 23.77
N LYS A 68 16.24 -11.32 24.45
CA LYS A 68 17.44 -11.96 23.89
C LYS A 68 17.06 -12.51 22.51
N GLY A 69 17.58 -11.87 21.47
CA GLY A 69 17.43 -12.31 20.08
C GLY A 69 17.88 -13.75 19.93
N ASP A 70 17.36 -14.41 18.88
CA ASP A 70 17.73 -15.78 18.57
C ASP A 70 19.27 -15.91 18.52
N PRO A 71 19.89 -16.92 19.17
CA PRO A 71 21.35 -17.05 19.25
C PRO A 71 22.03 -17.36 17.89
N LEU A 72 21.24 -17.43 16.82
CA LEU A 72 21.67 -17.60 15.43
C LEU A 72 21.39 -16.35 14.59
N SER A 73 20.68 -15.37 15.12
CA SER A 73 20.48 -14.08 14.44
C SER A 73 21.75 -13.26 14.57
N ILE A 74 22.32 -12.90 13.43
CA ILE A 74 23.52 -12.05 13.37
C ILE A 74 23.17 -10.57 13.61
N TRP A 75 21.90 -10.19 13.41
CA TRP A 75 21.42 -8.81 13.52
C TRP A 75 20.16 -8.74 14.38
N ASP A 76 20.14 -7.81 15.33
CA ASP A 76 18.91 -7.40 16.01
C ASP A 76 18.28 -6.22 15.27
N LEU A 77 16.94 -6.18 15.18
CA LEU A 77 16.22 -5.13 14.44
C LEU A 77 16.48 -3.71 14.98
N SER A 78 16.85 -3.61 16.26
CA SER A 78 17.28 -2.35 16.89
C SER A 78 18.69 -1.90 16.50
N GLU A 79 19.53 -2.80 15.99
CA GLU A 79 20.90 -2.52 15.56
C GLU A 79 20.98 -2.11 14.08
N VAL A 80 19.92 -2.35 13.30
CA VAL A 80 19.83 -1.94 11.90
C VAL A 80 19.30 -0.50 11.86
N PRO A 81 20.11 0.50 11.46
CA PRO A 81 19.64 1.87 11.33
C PRO A 81 18.51 1.93 10.30
N GLU A 82 17.44 2.66 10.59
CA GLU A 82 16.42 2.98 9.58
C GLU A 82 17.02 3.96 8.57
N VAL A 83 17.65 3.41 7.53
CA VAL A 83 18.22 4.21 6.44
C VAL A 83 17.06 4.70 5.55
N PRO A 84 16.96 6.00 5.23
CA PRO A 84 15.98 6.47 4.27
C PRO A 84 16.16 5.74 2.93
N TYR A 85 15.05 5.49 2.22
CA TYR A 85 14.96 4.75 0.95
C TYR A 85 15.74 5.39 -0.22
N SER A 86 16.93 5.95 -0.07
CA SER A 86 17.62 6.63 -1.17
C SER A 86 19.10 6.95 -0.95
N ASP A 87 19.68 6.72 0.23
CA ASP A 87 21.02 7.28 0.54
C ASP A 87 22.12 6.77 -0.41
N ASP A 88 21.96 5.53 -0.88
CA ASP A 88 22.87 4.92 -1.85
C ASP A 88 22.77 5.53 -3.26
N ALA A 89 21.63 6.13 -3.65
CA ALA A 89 21.44 6.66 -5.00
C ALA A 89 22.32 7.90 -5.29
N VAL A 90 22.78 8.61 -4.25
CA VAL A 90 23.72 9.74 -4.37
C VAL A 90 25.17 9.25 -4.48
N THR A 91 25.46 8.07 -3.94
CA THR A 91 26.82 7.49 -3.87
C THR A 91 27.08 6.49 -5.01
N ASP A 92 26.04 6.02 -5.69
CA ASP A 92 26.14 5.04 -6.78
C ASP A 92 26.80 5.67 -8.04
N PRO A 93 27.83 5.05 -8.63
CA PRO A 93 28.47 5.53 -9.85
C PRO A 93 27.63 5.36 -11.14
N ARG A 94 26.48 4.66 -11.08
CA ARG A 94 25.62 4.41 -12.24
C ARG A 94 24.92 5.69 -12.74
N ILE A 95 24.58 5.68 -14.02
CA ILE A 95 23.98 6.84 -14.69
C ILE A 95 22.48 6.89 -14.37
N LYS A 96 21.96 8.09 -14.12
CA LYS A 96 20.50 8.28 -14.04
C LYS A 96 19.90 8.26 -15.46
N PRO A 97 18.93 7.39 -15.75
CA PRO A 97 18.30 7.31 -17.07
C PRO A 97 17.45 8.56 -17.35
N GLU A 98 17.23 8.87 -18.62
CA GLU A 98 16.27 9.90 -19.04
C GLU A 98 14.85 9.41 -18.74
N CYS A 99 14.09 10.24 -18.02
CA CYS A 99 12.76 9.90 -17.52
C CYS A 99 11.74 10.94 -18.01
N ASP A 100 10.68 10.46 -18.65
CA ASP A 100 9.53 11.25 -19.08
C ASP A 100 8.29 10.83 -18.28
N ILE A 101 7.69 11.79 -17.58
CA ILE A 101 6.55 11.55 -16.69
C ILE A 101 5.32 12.21 -17.30
N LYS A 102 4.30 11.41 -17.58
CA LYS A 102 3.02 11.84 -18.15
C LYS A 102 1.87 11.46 -17.24
N PHE A 103 0.93 12.39 -17.05
CA PHE A 103 -0.31 12.11 -16.33
C PHE A 103 -1.43 11.84 -17.35
N LYS A 104 -2.22 10.80 -17.09
CA LYS A 104 -3.34 10.36 -17.93
C LYS A 104 -4.63 10.45 -17.12
N GLN A 105 -5.64 11.05 -17.73
CA GLN A 105 -7.01 11.09 -17.22
C GLN A 105 -7.84 10.02 -17.92
N MET A 106 -8.58 9.24 -17.13
CA MET A 106 -9.56 8.30 -17.66
C MET A 106 -10.82 9.08 -18.05
N VAL A 107 -10.98 9.40 -19.33
CA VAL A 107 -12.16 10.12 -19.84
C VAL A 107 -13.21 9.14 -20.36
N GLY A 108 -14.40 9.19 -19.78
CA GLY A 108 -15.57 8.46 -20.27
C GLY A 108 -16.33 9.25 -21.34
N SER A 109 -17.33 8.61 -21.96
CA SER A 109 -18.18 9.30 -22.95
C SER A 109 -19.03 10.40 -22.29
N GLU A 110 -19.41 10.22 -21.04
CA GLU A 110 -20.10 11.19 -20.21
C GLU A 110 -19.27 12.45 -19.93
N ASP A 111 -17.94 12.32 -19.85
CA ASP A 111 -17.03 13.45 -19.69
C ASP A 111 -16.82 14.19 -21.02
N VAL A 112 -16.57 13.43 -22.09
CA VAL A 112 -16.30 13.97 -23.43
C VAL A 112 -17.53 14.64 -24.06
N PHE A 113 -18.72 14.04 -23.92
CA PHE A 113 -19.93 14.52 -24.60
C PHE A 113 -20.88 15.32 -23.71
N LEU A 114 -20.93 15.03 -22.41
CA LEU A 114 -21.90 15.63 -21.50
C LEU A 114 -21.28 16.45 -20.38
N GLN A 115 -19.95 16.39 -20.21
CA GLN A 115 -19.19 17.12 -19.19
C GLN A 115 -19.76 16.92 -17.77
N LEU A 116 -20.31 15.74 -17.47
CA LEU A 116 -20.99 15.45 -16.21
C LEU A 116 -20.04 15.08 -15.07
N SER A 117 -18.84 14.60 -15.40
CA SER A 117 -17.87 14.10 -14.42
C SER A 117 -17.09 15.21 -13.71
N ALA A 118 -17.33 16.47 -14.08
CA ALA A 118 -16.70 17.67 -13.54
C ALA A 118 -15.16 17.60 -13.47
N LYS A 119 -14.55 16.74 -14.30
CA LYS A 119 -13.10 16.60 -14.37
C LYS A 119 -12.49 17.87 -14.95
N THR A 120 -11.35 18.25 -14.38
CA THR A 120 -10.60 19.42 -14.84
C THR A 120 -9.39 18.96 -15.65
N PRO A 121 -8.85 19.79 -16.57
CA PRO A 121 -7.60 19.47 -17.27
C PRO A 121 -6.36 19.54 -16.35
N ALA A 122 -6.55 19.70 -15.04
CA ALA A 122 -5.48 19.71 -14.06
C ALA A 122 -5.04 18.29 -13.71
N THR A 123 -3.79 18.14 -13.28
CA THR A 123 -3.24 16.86 -12.81
C THR A 123 -3.99 16.29 -11.59
N ALA A 124 -4.77 17.12 -10.89
CA ALA A 124 -5.65 16.73 -9.79
C ALA A 124 -6.74 15.72 -10.22
N SER A 125 -7.19 15.80 -11.48
CA SER A 125 -8.19 14.87 -12.04
C SER A 125 -7.58 13.69 -12.81
N CYS A 126 -6.25 13.57 -12.87
CA CYS A 126 -5.58 12.42 -13.50
C CYS A 126 -5.44 11.27 -12.51
N GLU A 127 -5.98 10.10 -12.87
CA GLU A 127 -5.96 8.88 -12.07
C GLU A 127 -4.71 8.01 -12.34
N CYS A 128 -4.07 8.20 -13.50
CA CYS A 128 -2.92 7.41 -13.91
C CYS A 128 -1.67 8.28 -14.16
N MET A 129 -0.51 7.75 -13.78
CA MET A 129 0.81 8.32 -14.03
C MET A 129 1.64 7.33 -14.83
N THR A 130 2.05 7.71 -16.04
CA THR A 130 2.93 6.91 -16.89
C THR A 130 4.36 7.45 -16.79
N ILE A 131 5.31 6.58 -16.48
CA ILE A 131 6.74 6.91 -16.41
C ILE A 131 7.45 6.11 -17.50
N THR A 132 8.04 6.80 -18.48
CA THR A 132 8.81 6.18 -19.55
C THR A 132 10.29 6.49 -19.35
N MET A 133 11.12 5.46 -19.36
CA MET A 133 12.57 5.60 -19.21
C MET A 133 13.31 4.96 -20.38
N ASN A 134 14.37 5.64 -20.82
CA ASN A 134 15.25 5.14 -21.85
C ASN A 134 16.45 4.40 -21.22
N LEU A 135 16.60 3.11 -21.54
CA LEU A 135 17.60 2.21 -20.97
C LEU A 135 18.42 1.56 -22.10
N GLU A 136 19.12 2.40 -22.87
CA GLU A 136 19.84 1.97 -24.07
C GLU A 136 20.91 0.93 -23.78
N GLY A 137 20.81 -0.23 -24.43
CA GLY A 137 21.77 -1.31 -24.32
C GLY A 137 21.63 -2.17 -23.06
N GLU A 138 20.52 -2.04 -22.34
CA GLU A 138 20.12 -2.99 -21.30
C GLU A 138 19.15 -4.05 -21.85
N VAL A 139 19.13 -5.22 -21.24
CA VAL A 139 18.20 -6.31 -21.55
C VAL A 139 17.11 -6.36 -20.48
N LYS A 140 15.90 -6.80 -20.84
CA LYS A 140 14.77 -6.93 -19.91
C LYS A 140 15.13 -7.67 -18.62
N ASP A 141 15.91 -8.75 -18.72
CA ASP A 141 16.25 -9.61 -17.59
C ASP A 141 17.23 -8.97 -16.60
N ASP A 142 17.96 -7.94 -17.03
CA ASP A 142 18.92 -7.20 -16.22
C ASP A 142 18.29 -5.99 -15.50
N VAL A 143 17.00 -5.72 -15.76
CA VAL A 143 16.28 -4.55 -15.22
C VAL A 143 15.37 -4.97 -14.08
N ASP A 144 15.76 -4.61 -12.86
CA ASP A 144 14.98 -4.78 -11.65
C ASP A 144 14.14 -3.53 -11.39
N CYS A 145 12.83 -3.72 -11.27
CA CYS A 145 11.87 -2.68 -10.94
C CYS A 145 11.21 -2.97 -9.58
N HIS A 146 11.47 -2.12 -8.61
CA HIS A 146 10.85 -2.17 -7.29
C HIS A 146 9.94 -0.95 -7.10
N LEU A 147 8.65 -1.22 -6.95
CA LEU A 147 7.63 -0.22 -6.69
C LEU A 147 7.10 -0.38 -5.26
N THR A 148 7.21 0.68 -4.49
CA THR A 148 6.52 0.86 -3.21
C THR A 148 5.44 1.93 -3.38
N LYS A 149 4.49 2.01 -2.44
CA LYS A 149 3.40 3.01 -2.47
C LYS A 149 3.88 4.43 -2.75
N GLU A 150 5.01 4.84 -2.19
CA GLU A 150 5.49 6.23 -2.26
C GLU A 150 6.87 6.36 -2.92
N HIS A 151 7.44 5.26 -3.42
CA HIS A 151 8.81 5.27 -3.90
C HIS A 151 9.01 4.29 -5.07
N LEU A 152 9.71 4.75 -6.09
CA LEU A 152 10.11 3.97 -7.25
C LEU A 152 11.63 3.77 -7.24
N ASP A 153 12.06 2.52 -7.26
CA ASP A 153 13.45 2.11 -7.35
C ASP A 153 13.65 1.22 -8.58
N ILE A 154 14.53 1.65 -9.49
CA ILE A 154 14.91 0.92 -10.69
C ILE A 154 16.41 0.74 -10.69
N ARG A 155 16.83 -0.49 -10.96
CA ARG A 155 18.21 -0.93 -10.96
C ARG A 155 18.49 -1.73 -12.23
N SER A 156 19.57 -1.35 -12.88
CA SER A 156 20.17 -2.10 -13.99
C SER A 156 21.69 -1.98 -13.87
N PRO A 157 22.47 -2.83 -14.55
CA PRO A 157 23.93 -2.76 -14.53
C PRO A 157 24.50 -1.36 -14.77
N ARG A 158 23.93 -0.59 -15.70
CA ARG A 158 24.42 0.75 -16.07
C ARG A 158 23.60 1.89 -15.49
N TYR A 159 22.31 1.67 -15.26
CA TYR A 159 21.39 2.72 -14.81
C TYR A 159 20.84 2.47 -13.41
N ARG A 160 20.71 3.57 -12.66
CA ARG A 160 20.10 3.60 -11.33
C ARG A 160 19.13 4.76 -11.26
N LEU A 161 17.88 4.49 -10.89
CA LEU A 161 16.89 5.53 -10.63
C LEU A 161 16.18 5.25 -9.30
N SER A 162 16.34 6.15 -8.34
CA SER A 162 15.60 6.16 -7.09
C SER A 162 14.85 7.48 -7.04
N MET A 163 13.51 7.44 -6.99
CA MET A 163 12.74 8.67 -6.82
C MET A 163 11.50 8.47 -5.96
N PRO A 164 11.19 9.42 -5.06
CA PRO A 164 9.91 9.44 -4.38
C PRO A 164 8.79 9.79 -5.37
N LEU A 165 7.64 9.17 -5.18
CA LEU A 165 6.43 9.45 -5.94
C LEU A 165 5.70 10.64 -5.30
N PRO A 166 5.10 11.54 -6.10
CA PRO A 166 4.40 12.71 -5.57
C PRO A 166 3.11 12.35 -4.80
N HIS A 167 2.51 11.21 -5.15
CA HIS A 167 1.30 10.69 -4.53
C HIS A 167 1.45 9.17 -4.34
N PRO A 168 0.72 8.60 -3.37
CA PRO A 168 0.71 7.17 -3.20
C PRO A 168 0.12 6.47 -4.42
N VAL A 169 0.66 5.31 -4.76
CA VAL A 169 0.16 4.44 -5.84
C VAL A 169 -0.39 3.14 -5.29
N ASP A 170 -1.33 2.55 -6.02
CA ASP A 170 -1.82 1.21 -5.77
C ASP A 170 -0.94 0.17 -6.48
N THR A 171 -0.18 -0.61 -5.71
CA THR A 171 0.81 -1.55 -6.26
C THR A 171 0.20 -2.68 -7.07
N GLU A 172 -1.06 -3.05 -6.82
CA GLU A 172 -1.72 -4.19 -7.47
C GLU A 172 -2.24 -3.84 -8.88
N SER A 173 -2.63 -2.57 -9.10
CA SER A 173 -3.14 -2.10 -10.40
C SER A 173 -2.05 -1.50 -11.30
N CYS A 174 -0.81 -1.37 -10.81
CA CYS A 174 0.30 -0.89 -11.60
C CYS A 174 0.77 -1.93 -12.63
N THR A 175 1.13 -1.47 -13.83
CA THR A 175 1.70 -2.32 -14.88
C THR A 175 3.04 -1.80 -15.37
N ALA A 176 3.90 -2.71 -15.80
CA ALA A 176 5.22 -2.40 -16.36
C ALA A 176 5.35 -3.11 -17.71
N GLU A 177 5.72 -2.35 -18.73
CA GLU A 177 5.89 -2.82 -20.10
C GLU A 177 7.30 -2.50 -20.56
N TRP A 178 8.00 -3.53 -21.06
CA TRP A 178 9.32 -3.40 -21.64
C TRP A 178 9.23 -3.46 -23.16
N ASP A 179 9.72 -2.42 -23.82
CA ASP A 179 9.89 -2.36 -25.27
C ASP A 179 11.34 -2.73 -25.61
N ALA A 180 11.51 -3.91 -26.22
CA ALA A 180 12.82 -4.43 -26.60
C ALA A 180 13.41 -3.74 -27.85
N ASP A 181 12.58 -3.16 -28.71
CA ASP A 181 13.05 -2.54 -29.95
C ASP A 181 13.70 -1.18 -29.67
N HIS A 182 13.14 -0.44 -28.71
CA HIS A 182 13.63 0.88 -28.31
C HIS A 182 14.38 0.88 -26.98
N CYS A 183 14.53 -0.27 -26.33
CA CYS A 183 15.09 -0.39 -24.98
C CYS A 183 14.43 0.58 -23.98
N LYS A 184 13.08 0.64 -23.99
CA LYS A 184 12.31 1.55 -23.16
C LYS A 184 11.46 0.80 -22.15
N LEU A 185 11.54 1.24 -20.90
CA LEU A 185 10.66 0.77 -19.83
C LEU A 185 9.53 1.78 -19.63
N THR A 186 8.29 1.32 -19.77
CA THR A 186 7.09 2.13 -19.52
C THR A 186 6.34 1.56 -18.32
N LEU A 187 6.20 2.37 -17.27
CA LEU A 187 5.42 2.05 -16.09
C LEU A 187 4.09 2.79 -16.17
N ASN A 188 2.98 2.11 -16.00
CA ASN A 188 1.67 2.73 -15.79
C ASN A 188 1.29 2.53 -14.33
N LEU A 189 1.27 3.62 -13.59
CA LEU A 189 0.98 3.64 -12.16
C LEU A 189 -0.43 4.19 -11.95
N THR A 190 -1.23 3.51 -11.13
CA THR A 190 -2.53 4.02 -10.70
C THR A 190 -2.35 4.79 -9.41
N LEU A 191 -2.71 6.07 -9.41
CA LEU A 191 -2.59 6.94 -8.26
C LEU A 191 -3.74 6.66 -7.29
N ASN A 192 -3.44 6.60 -6.00
CA ASN A 192 -4.42 6.44 -4.93
C ASN A 192 -4.36 7.67 -4.01
N ARG A 193 -5.20 8.67 -4.29
CA ARG A 193 -5.23 9.95 -3.56
C ARG A 193 -6.38 9.98 -2.57
N GLU A 194 -6.16 10.63 -1.42
CA GLU A 194 -7.15 10.67 -0.33
C GLU A 194 -8.48 11.36 -0.68
N TYR A 195 -8.54 12.17 -1.73
CA TYR A 195 -9.76 12.91 -2.12
C TYR A 195 -10.22 12.61 -3.55
N ASP A 196 -9.76 11.50 -4.12
CA ASP A 196 -10.11 11.16 -5.52
C ASP A 196 -11.61 10.87 -5.69
N TYR A 197 -12.30 10.48 -4.61
CA TYR A 197 -13.77 10.29 -4.58
C TYR A 197 -14.57 11.61 -4.57
N VAL A 198 -13.90 12.75 -4.34
CA VAL A 198 -14.49 14.10 -4.25
C VAL A 198 -14.06 14.96 -5.43
N ASN A 199 -13.37 14.38 -6.42
CA ASN A 199 -12.98 15.14 -7.60
C ASN A 199 -14.24 15.60 -8.35
N PHE A 200 -14.56 16.89 -8.16
CA PHE A 200 -15.60 17.67 -8.84
C PHE A 200 -14.95 18.80 -9.66
#